data_AF-A0A971XJA1-F1
#
_entry.id   AF-A0A971XJA1-F1
#
_cell.length_a   1.000
_cell.length_b   1.000
_cell.length_c   1.000
_cell.angle_alpha   90.00
_cell.angle_beta   90.00
_cell.angle_gamma   90.00
#
_symmetry.space_group_name_H-M   'P 1'
#
loop_
_entity.id
_entity.type
_entity.pdbx_description
1 polymer ?
#
loop_
_entity_poly.entity_id
_entity_poly.type
_entity_poly.pdbx_seq_one_letter_code
_entity_poly.pdbx_strand_id
1 'polypeptide(L)'
;MLFDFDLSLADAHHRNNAPSKAIGYYQSAWKRQPETYSVLYNIAIMYDEMEEHESALIYYERFLKTAPPEADVDSGPANRTELEQMTTTQIYYKAAAQRVQELKKTMFFKKGTESR
;
A
#
# COMPACT_ATOMS: atom_id res chain seq x y z
N MET A 1 16.43 -8.74 -13.76
CA MET A 1 15.69 -10.01 -14.03
C MET A 1 14.22 -9.66 -14.32
N LEU A 2 13.39 -10.57 -14.84
CA LEU A 2 12.00 -10.25 -15.26
C LEU A 2 11.11 -9.63 -14.16
N PHE A 3 11.47 -9.80 -12.89
CA PHE A 3 10.85 -9.14 -11.75
C PHE A 3 11.03 -7.61 -11.75
N ASP A 4 12.26 -7.13 -11.93
CA ASP A 4 12.56 -5.69 -12.03
C ASP A 4 11.90 -5.06 -13.26
N PHE A 5 11.74 -5.86 -14.31
CA PHE A 5 11.07 -5.46 -15.54
C PHE A 5 9.56 -5.28 -15.35
N ASP A 6 8.89 -6.21 -14.66
CA ASP A 6 7.47 -6.08 -14.33
C ASP A 6 7.21 -4.89 -13.39
N LEU A 7 8.08 -4.65 -12.41
CA LEU A 7 8.02 -3.48 -11.53
C LEU A 7 8.17 -2.17 -12.32
N SER A 8 9.15 -2.10 -13.22
CA SER A 8 9.37 -0.94 -14.07
C SER A 8 8.18 -0.66 -15.00
N LEU A 9 7.56 -1.73 -15.53
CA LEU A 9 6.34 -1.62 -16.35
C LEU A 9 5.13 -1.19 -15.52
N ALA A 10 4.98 -1.71 -14.31
CA ALA A 10 3.89 -1.34 -13.42
C ALA A 10 4.00 0.15 -13.03
N ASP A 11 5.21 0.64 -12.70
CA ASP A 11 5.49 2.06 -12.46
C ASP A 11 5.24 2.93 -13.71
N ALA A 12 5.57 2.42 -14.90
CA ALA A 12 5.31 3.12 -16.15
C ALA A 12 3.80 3.22 -16.45
N HIS A 13 3.02 2.18 -16.16
CA HIS A 13 1.58 2.17 -16.35
C HIS A 13 0.84 2.99 -15.27
N HIS A 14 1.37 3.00 -14.05
CA HIS A 14 0.95 3.90 -12.98
C HIS A 14 1.08 5.36 -13.43
N ARG A 15 2.26 5.76 -13.92
CA ARG A 15 2.51 7.12 -14.44
C ARG A 15 1.69 7.47 -15.69
N ASN A 16 1.25 6.47 -16.45
CA ASN A 16 0.42 6.65 -17.66
C ASN A 16 -1.09 6.59 -17.39
N ASN A 17 -1.52 6.77 -16.13
CA ASN A 17 -2.93 6.82 -15.73
C ASN A 17 -3.73 5.54 -16.09
N ALA A 18 -3.06 4.38 -16.10
CA ALA A 18 -3.65 3.08 -16.38
C ALA A 18 -3.48 2.11 -15.19
N PRO A 19 -4.05 2.44 -14.01
CA PRO A 19 -3.81 1.70 -12.77
C PRO A 19 -4.29 0.24 -12.84
N SER A 20 -5.35 -0.05 -13.58
CA SER A 20 -5.86 -1.42 -13.80
C SER A 20 -4.84 -2.33 -14.51
N LYS A 21 -4.07 -1.80 -15.46
CA LYS A 21 -2.99 -2.55 -16.13
C LYS A 21 -1.79 -2.73 -15.20
N ALA A 22 -1.44 -1.71 -14.42
CA ALA A 22 -0.37 -1.78 -13.42
C ALA A 22 -0.63 -2.91 -12.40
N ILE A 23 -1.87 -3.05 -11.91
CA ILE A 23 -2.28 -4.15 -11.01
C ILE A 23 -1.99 -5.52 -11.64
N GLY A 24 -2.29 -5.71 -12.93
CA GLY A 24 -2.01 -6.96 -13.64
C GLY A 24 -0.52 -7.32 -13.66
N TYR A 25 0.35 -6.33 -13.90
CA TYR A 25 1.80 -6.53 -13.86
C TYR A 25 2.31 -6.79 -12.44
N TYR A 26 1.80 -6.09 -11.43
CA TYR A 26 2.13 -6.35 -10.03
C TYR A 26 1.72 -7.76 -9.58
N GLN A 27 0.53 -8.23 -9.98
CA GLN A 27 0.09 -9.59 -9.68
C GLN A 27 0.97 -10.66 -10.36
N SER A 28 1.44 -10.38 -11.58
CA SER A 28 2.39 -11.26 -12.28
C SER A 28 3.75 -11.28 -11.57
N ALA A 29 4.25 -10.13 -11.14
CA ALA A 29 5.50 -10.02 -10.36
C ALA A 29 5.40 -10.81 -9.04
N TRP A 30 4.29 -10.67 -8.31
CA TRP A 30 4.03 -11.42 -7.08
C TRP A 30 4.03 -12.94 -7.28
N LYS A 31 3.48 -13.45 -8.39
CA LYS A 31 3.52 -14.89 -8.71
C LYS A 31 4.95 -15.41 -8.89
N ARG A 32 5.88 -14.56 -9.34
CA ARG A 32 7.27 -14.92 -9.60
C ARG A 32 8.14 -14.81 -8.34
N GLN A 33 7.90 -13.81 -7.50
CA GLN A 33 8.55 -13.63 -6.20
C GLN A 33 7.49 -13.37 -5.12
N PRO A 34 6.91 -14.43 -4.55
CA PRO A 34 5.85 -14.31 -3.54
C PRO A 34 6.33 -13.69 -2.21
N GLU A 35 7.63 -13.57 -2.00
CA GLU A 35 8.23 -13.03 -0.78
C GLU A 35 8.42 -11.50 -0.82
N THR A 36 8.11 -10.85 -1.94
CA THR A 36 8.32 -9.40 -2.08
C THR A 36 7.13 -8.60 -1.58
N TYR A 37 7.02 -8.45 -0.27
CA TYR A 37 5.95 -7.69 0.40
C TYR A 37 5.74 -6.28 -0.15
N SER A 38 6.76 -5.63 -0.71
CA SER A 38 6.61 -4.31 -1.36
C SER A 38 5.60 -4.29 -2.52
N VAL A 39 5.38 -5.42 -3.20
CA VAL A 39 4.34 -5.52 -4.24
C VAL A 39 2.94 -5.38 -3.66
N LEU A 40 2.69 -5.84 -2.43
CA LEU A 40 1.39 -5.68 -1.76
C LEU A 40 1.08 -4.20 -1.52
N TYR A 41 2.08 -3.43 -1.09
CA TYR A 41 1.96 -1.99 -0.88
C TYR A 41 1.68 -1.26 -2.20
N ASN A 42 2.39 -1.62 -3.28
CA ASN A 42 2.17 -1.00 -4.58
C ASN A 42 0.77 -1.31 -5.14
N ILE A 43 0.27 -2.55 -5.00
CA ILE A 43 -1.11 -2.89 -5.38
C ILE A 43 -2.12 -2.09 -4.56
N ALA A 44 -1.88 -1.92 -3.27
CA ALA A 44 -2.74 -1.12 -2.40
C ALA A 44 -2.84 0.34 -2.87
N ILE A 45 -1.70 0.95 -3.21
CA ILE A 45 -1.68 2.31 -3.79
C ILE A 45 -2.49 2.37 -5.09
N MET A 46 -2.33 1.41 -5.99
CA MET A 46 -3.09 1.43 -7.26
C MET A 46 -4.59 1.40 -7.02
N TYR A 47 -5.07 0.57 -6.09
CA TYR A 47 -6.49 0.56 -5.73
C TYR A 47 -6.93 1.86 -5.03
N ASP A 48 -6.08 2.44 -4.21
CA ASP A 48 -6.37 3.69 -3.50
C ASP A 48 -6.52 4.87 -4.45
N GLU A 49 -5.64 4.96 -5.46
CA GLU A 49 -5.72 5.95 -6.54
C GLU A 49 -6.93 5.75 -7.46
N MET A 50 -7.41 4.51 -7.57
CA MET A 50 -8.67 4.19 -8.27
C MET A 50 -9.92 4.51 -7.43
N GLU A 51 -9.75 5.03 -6.20
CA GLU A 51 -10.83 5.24 -5.22
C GLU A 51 -11.54 3.93 -4.79
N GLU A 52 -10.96 2.78 -5.12
CA GLU A 52 -11.41 1.44 -4.74
C GLU A 52 -10.96 1.14 -3.30
N HIS A 53 -11.45 1.95 -2.36
CA HIS A 53 -10.97 2.00 -0.98
C HIS A 53 -11.11 0.68 -0.22
N GLU A 54 -12.11 -0.14 -0.52
CA GLU A 54 -12.27 -1.47 0.09
C GLU A 54 -11.13 -2.41 -0.33
N SER A 55 -10.81 -2.42 -1.62
CA SER A 55 -9.70 -3.20 -2.17
C SER A 55 -8.36 -2.69 -1.64
N ALA A 56 -8.16 -1.37 -1.65
CA ALA A 56 -6.95 -0.74 -1.09
C ALA A 56 -6.72 -1.15 0.36
N LEU A 57 -7.76 -1.10 1.20
CA LEU A 57 -7.71 -1.50 2.59
C LEU A 57 -7.22 -2.95 2.76
N ILE A 58 -7.78 -3.89 1.98
CA ILE A 58 -7.41 -5.30 2.04
C ILE A 58 -5.92 -5.49 1.74
N TYR A 59 -5.39 -4.82 0.72
CA TYR A 59 -3.99 -4.96 0.34
C TYR A 59 -3.04 -4.25 1.32
N TYR A 60 -3.40 -3.08 1.85
CA TYR A 60 -2.64 -2.43 2.92
C TYR A 60 -2.59 -3.30 4.18
N GLU A 61 -3.69 -3.92 4.60
CA GLU A 61 -3.71 -4.81 5.75
C GLU A 61 -2.87 -6.07 5.52
N ARG A 62 -2.85 -6.61 4.30
CA ARG A 62 -1.95 -7.73 3.95
C ARG A 62 -0.49 -7.33 4.02
N PHE A 63 -0.15 -6.14 3.53
CA PHE A 63 1.19 -5.59 3.65
C PHE A 63 1.59 -5.41 5.12
N LEU A 64 0.74 -4.79 5.95
CA LEU A 64 1.03 -4.60 7.37
C LEU A 64 1.25 -5.91 8.14
N LYS A 65 0.63 -7.01 7.72
CA LYS A 65 0.87 -8.35 8.31
C LYS A 65 2.28 -8.89 8.03
N THR A 66 3.01 -8.33 7.07
CA THR A 66 4.42 -8.66 6.81
C THR A 66 5.39 -7.73 7.54
N ALA A 67 4.88 -6.78 8.33
CA ALA A 67 5.71 -5.84 9.07
C ALA A 67 6.63 -6.57 10.05
N PRO A 68 7.94 -6.26 10.04
CA PRO A 68 8.84 -6.76 11.05
C PRO A 68 8.50 -6.12 12.41
N PRO A 69 8.77 -6.80 13.54
CA PRO A 69 8.47 -6.27 14.88
C PRO A 69 9.05 -4.86 15.14
N GLU A 70 10.16 -4.52 14.50
CA GLU A 70 10.85 -3.24 14.63
C GLU A 70 10.24 -2.10 13.80
N ALA A 71 9.23 -2.38 12.96
CA ALA A 71 8.58 -1.35 12.15
C ALA A 71 7.64 -0.44 12.97
N ASP A 72 7.25 -0.86 14.16
CA ASP A 72 6.46 -0.08 15.12
C ASP A 72 5.31 0.70 14.45
N VAL A 73 4.43 -0.05 13.79
CA VAL A 73 3.36 0.51 12.93
C VAL A 73 2.17 1.08 13.70
N ASP A 74 2.07 0.73 14.98
CA ASP A 74 1.00 1.19 15.87
C ASP A 74 1.40 2.45 16.66
N SER A 75 2.67 2.85 16.61
CA SER A 75 3.07 4.11 17.25
C SER A 75 2.54 5.31 16.50
N GLY A 76 2.51 6.44 17.21
CA GLY A 76 2.07 7.71 16.66
C GLY A 76 2.92 8.19 15.48
N PRO A 77 2.60 9.40 14.96
CA PRO A 77 3.38 10.00 13.89
C PRO A 77 4.86 10.11 14.30
N ALA A 78 5.75 9.68 13.40
CA ALA A 78 7.18 9.76 13.63
C ALA A 78 7.63 11.23 13.66
N ASN A 79 8.49 11.57 14.62
CA ASN A 79 9.16 12.86 14.67
C ASN A 79 10.28 12.94 13.60
N ARG A 80 10.84 14.13 13.40
CA ARG A 80 11.87 14.37 12.39
C ARG A 80 13.10 13.47 12.57
N THR A 81 13.57 13.29 13.80
CA THR A 81 14.76 12.49 14.10
C THR A 81 14.51 11.00 13.88
N GLU A 82 13.30 10.51 14.19
CA GLU A 82 12.89 9.15 13.87
C GLU A 82 12.83 8.95 12.34
N LEU A 83 12.22 9.88 11.61
CA LEU A 83 12.17 9.83 10.14
C LEU A 83 13.55 9.80 9.49
N GLU A 84 14.52 10.54 10.03
CA GLU A 84 15.91 10.57 9.55
C GLU A 84 16.65 9.23 9.77
N GLN A 85 16.21 8.42 10.74
CA GLN A 85 16.80 7.11 11.06
C GLN A 85 16.03 5.93 10.45
N MET A 86 14.82 6.17 9.95
CA MET A 86 13.96 5.12 9.40
C MET A 86 14.47 4.64 8.04
N THR A 87 14.34 3.32 7.83
CA THR A 87 14.51 2.74 6.50
C THR A 87 13.30 3.04 5.62
N THR A 88 13.49 3.02 4.30
CA THR A 88 12.38 3.18 3.34
C THR A 88 11.24 2.19 3.60
N THR A 89 11.58 0.95 3.98
CA THR A 89 10.60 -0.08 4.34
C THR A 89 9.77 0.30 5.56
N GLN A 90 10.41 0.84 6.61
CA GLN A 90 9.68 1.32 7.81
C GLN A 90 8.77 2.50 7.47
N ILE A 91 9.21 3.40 6.58
CA ILE A 91 8.39 4.51 6.10
C ILE A 91 7.13 3.98 5.40
N TYR A 92 7.27 2.96 4.53
CA TYR A 92 6.12 2.35 3.86
C TYR A 92 5.14 1.71 4.85
N TYR A 93 5.65 1.01 5.87
CA TYR A 93 4.80 0.42 6.90
C TYR A 93 4.03 1.49 7.71
N LYS A 94 4.69 2.56 8.14
CA LYS A 94 4.00 3.68 8.80
C LYS A 94 2.98 4.36 7.89
N ALA A 95 3.32 4.60 6.62
CA ALA A 95 2.41 5.19 5.65
C ALA A 95 1.17 4.31 5.42
N ALA A 96 1.35 3.00 5.26
CA ALA A 96 0.25 2.05 5.12
C ALA A 96 -0.66 2.03 6.36
N ALA A 97 -0.09 2.02 7.56
CA ALA A 97 -0.84 2.04 8.82
C ALA A 97 -1.70 3.31 8.95
N GLN A 98 -1.11 4.47 8.68
CA GLN A 98 -1.84 5.74 8.67
C GLN A 98 -2.98 5.70 7.64
N ARG A 99 -2.70 5.25 6.42
CA ARG A 99 -3.71 5.21 5.36
C ARG A 99 -4.88 4.27 5.69
N VAL A 100 -4.61 3.13 6.31
CA VAL A 100 -5.64 2.19 6.80
C VAL A 100 -6.58 2.89 7.80
N GLN A 101 -6.05 3.67 8.74
CA GLN A 101 -6.86 4.42 9.69
C GLN A 101 -7.74 5.47 8.99
N GLU A 102 -7.17 6.20 8.03
CA GLU A 102 -7.89 7.21 7.22
C GLU A 102 -9.03 6.58 6.40
N LEU A 103 -8.77 5.45 5.73
CA LEU A 103 -9.77 4.73 4.93
C LEU A 103 -10.88 4.19 5.81
N LYS A 104 -10.56 3.56 6.96
CA LYS A 104 -11.56 3.09 7.93
C LYS A 104 -12.43 4.23 8.45
N LYS A 105 -11.82 5.34 8.82
CA LYS A 105 -12.52 6.55 9.28
C LYS A 105 -13.46 7.08 8.19
N THR A 106 -12.95 7.22 6.96
CA THR A 106 -13.72 7.69 5.81
C THR A 106 -14.93 6.80 5.53
N MET A 107 -14.74 5.48 5.51
CA MET A 107 -15.81 4.51 5.28
C MET A 107 -16.84 4.49 6.41
N PHE A 108 -16.41 4.63 7.67
CA PHE A 108 -17.30 4.74 8.82
C PHE A 108 -18.23 5.97 8.70
N PHE A 109 -17.68 7.12 8.32
CA PHE A 109 -18.48 8.33 8.11
C PHE A 109 -19.44 8.23 6.92
N LYS A 110 -19.01 7.64 5.79
CA LYS A 110 -19.87 7.43 4.61
C LYS A 110 -21.08 6.52 4.94
N LYS A 111 -20.88 5.41 5.66
CA LYS A 111 -21.98 4.52 6.08
C LYS A 111 -22.97 5.21 7.04
N GLY A 112 -22.49 6.10 7.90
CA GLY A 112 -23.33 6.88 8.81
C GLY A 112 -24.22 7.92 8.11
N THR A 113 -23.80 8.41 6.93
CA THR A 113 -24.58 9.38 6.14
C THR A 113 -25.62 8.76 5.22
N GLU A 114 -25.44 7.51 4.79
CA GLU A 114 -26.38 6.77 3.92
C GLU A 114 -27.56 6.14 4.68
N SER A 115 -27.53 6.22 6.02
CA SER A 115 -28.52 5.60 6.92
C SER A 115 -29.63 6.57 7.40
N ARG A 116 -29.88 7.69 6.71
CA ARG A 116 -30.84 8.73 7.11
C ARG A 116 -31.90 9.01 6.06
#